data_AF-A0A315XH50-F1
#
_entry.id   AF-A0A315XH50-F1
#
_cell.length_a   1.000
_cell.length_b   1.000
_cell.length_c   1.000
_cell.angle_alpha   90.00
_cell.angle_beta   90.00
_cell.angle_gamma   90.00
#
_symmetry.space_group_name_H-M   'P 1'
#
loop_
_entity.id
_entity.type
_entity.pdbx_description
1 polymer ?
#
loop_
_entity_poly.entity_id
_entity_poly.type
_entity_poly.pdbx_seq_one_letter_code
_entity_poly.pdbx_strand_id
1 'polypeptide(L)'
;MGEEVLSEIDKVTKSIENTKIRPNDDIFVICYDAIEEVLDDLKEQVRKEVESADFDIENFKKEIPALVLSIEHFITPNEIIDIYERTNKPANLISILNAGWIFYLTRKEKLFENLKDNTLEGKLTIISKLNDMILKAIELSQAHEMWLQYIDFGDENSD
;
A
#
# COMPACT_ATOMS: atom_id res chain seq x y z
N MET A 1 6.66 8.09 19.79
CA MET A 1 5.95 7.73 18.55
C MET A 1 6.92 7.45 17.40
N GLY A 2 7.82 8.37 17.02
CA GLY A 2 8.78 8.13 15.93
C GLY A 2 9.83 7.02 16.18
N GLU A 3 10.38 6.94 17.40
CA GLU A 3 11.37 5.89 17.76
C GLU A 3 10.75 4.49 17.83
N GLU A 4 9.46 4.41 18.16
CA GLU A 4 8.71 3.16 18.28
C GLU A 4 8.45 2.55 16.90
N VAL A 5 8.14 3.40 15.91
CA VAL A 5 7.97 2.99 14.50
C VAL A 5 9.30 2.51 13.91
N LEU A 6 10.41 3.18 14.20
CA LEU A 6 11.74 2.77 13.71
C LEU A 6 12.19 1.43 14.30
N SER A 7 11.93 1.20 15.59
CA SER A 7 12.18 -0.09 16.25
C SER A 7 11.37 -1.24 15.62
N GLU A 8 10.11 -1.00 15.29
CA GLU A 8 9.26 -2.02 14.65
C GLU A 8 9.68 -2.28 13.19
N ILE A 9 10.11 -1.26 12.45
CA ILE A 9 10.70 -1.43 11.12
C ILE A 9 11.95 -2.32 11.19
N ASP A 10 12.85 -2.09 12.15
CA ASP A 10 14.10 -2.86 12.27
C ASP A 10 13.86 -4.34 12.64
N LYS A 11 12.85 -4.61 13.47
CA LYS A 11 12.40 -5.98 13.77
C LYS A 11 11.81 -6.68 12.55
N VAL A 12 10.98 -5.97 11.78
CA VAL A 12 10.35 -6.52 10.58
C VAL A 12 11.39 -6.83 9.50
N THR A 13 12.37 -5.96 9.27
CA THR A 13 13.47 -6.18 8.33
C THR A 13 14.24 -7.46 8.68
N LYS A 14 14.62 -7.63 9.96
CA LYS A 14 15.30 -8.84 10.45
C LYS A 14 14.43 -10.10 10.37
N SER A 15 13.11 -9.97 10.55
CA SER A 15 12.20 -11.11 10.42
C SER A 15 12.08 -11.55 8.96
N ILE A 16 11.99 -10.61 8.01
CA ILE A 16 11.87 -10.91 6.58
C ILE A 16 13.12 -11.63 6.08
N GLU A 17 14.31 -11.18 6.47
CA GLU A 17 15.58 -11.82 6.11
C GLU A 17 15.67 -13.28 6.60
N ASN A 18 15.06 -13.59 7.75
CA ASN A 18 15.08 -14.91 8.35
C ASN A 18 13.93 -15.84 7.92
N THR A 19 12.95 -15.37 7.13
CA THR A 19 11.74 -16.14 6.79
C THR A 19 11.72 -16.65 5.35
N LYS A 20 12.86 -16.70 4.62
CA LYS A 20 12.92 -17.38 3.32
C LYS A 20 12.73 -18.90 3.49
N ILE A 21 11.48 -19.32 3.57
CA ILE A 21 11.08 -20.72 3.68
C ILE A 21 10.58 -21.16 2.30
N ARG A 22 11.31 -22.06 1.64
CA ARG A 22 10.86 -22.69 0.40
C ARG A 22 9.67 -23.61 0.70
N PRO A 23 8.58 -23.60 -0.09
CA PRO A 23 7.49 -24.55 0.07
C PRO A 23 7.96 -26.00 -0.09
N ASN A 24 7.34 -26.94 0.63
CA ASN A 24 7.65 -28.38 0.55
C ASN A 24 6.74 -29.15 -0.40
N ASP A 25 5.71 -28.50 -0.95
CA ASP A 25 4.74 -29.10 -1.87
C ASP A 25 5.16 -28.83 -3.32
N ASP A 26 5.21 -29.87 -4.14
CA ASP A 26 5.74 -29.85 -5.51
C ASP A 26 5.10 -28.78 -6.40
N ILE A 27 3.79 -28.52 -6.25
CA ILE A 27 3.09 -27.50 -7.05
C ILE A 27 3.52 -26.10 -6.60
N PHE A 28 3.60 -25.88 -5.29
CA PHE A 28 4.01 -24.60 -4.74
C PHE A 28 5.49 -24.31 -4.95
N VAL A 29 6.34 -25.34 -5.07
CA VAL A 29 7.74 -25.20 -5.46
C VAL A 29 7.86 -24.62 -6.87
N ILE A 30 7.08 -25.13 -7.82
CA ILE A 30 7.11 -24.63 -9.21
C ILE A 30 6.67 -23.17 -9.25
N CYS A 31 5.60 -22.80 -8.55
CA CYS A 31 5.15 -21.41 -8.47
C CYS A 31 6.18 -20.52 -7.76
N TYR A 32 6.80 -21.00 -6.68
CA TYR A 32 7.82 -20.27 -5.93
C TYR A 32 9.05 -20.00 -6.79
N ASP A 33 9.57 -21.02 -7.48
CA ASP A 33 10.75 -20.91 -8.34
C ASP A 33 10.46 -19.96 -9.51
N ALA A 34 9.27 -20.05 -10.14
CA ALA A 34 8.86 -19.13 -11.21
C ALA A 34 8.73 -17.67 -10.73
N ILE A 35 8.28 -17.45 -9.49
CA ILE A 35 8.20 -16.10 -8.91
C ILE A 35 9.60 -15.59 -8.57
N GLU A 36 10.47 -16.39 -7.94
CA GLU A 36 11.84 -16.01 -7.60
C GLU A 36 12.65 -15.67 -8.86
N GLU A 37 12.48 -16.40 -9.96
CA GLU A 37 13.16 -16.12 -11.24
C GLU A 37 12.86 -14.73 -11.79
N VAL A 38 11.62 -14.24 -11.63
CA VAL A 38 11.19 -12.95 -12.17
C VAL A 38 11.33 -11.83 -11.13
N LEU A 39 11.51 -12.17 -9.85
CA LEU A 39 11.45 -11.23 -8.74
C LEU A 39 12.53 -10.16 -8.82
N ASP A 40 13.75 -10.51 -9.19
CA ASP A 40 14.86 -9.56 -9.25
C ASP A 40 14.71 -8.60 -10.44
N ASP A 41 14.23 -9.08 -11.59
CA ASP A 41 13.87 -8.22 -12.72
C ASP A 41 12.73 -7.27 -12.35
N LEU A 42 11.73 -7.75 -11.60
CA LEU A 42 10.62 -6.94 -11.12
C LEU A 42 11.09 -5.86 -10.14
N LYS A 43 11.96 -6.21 -9.19
CA LYS A 43 12.60 -5.25 -8.27
C LYS A 43 13.40 -4.20 -9.03
N GLU A 44 14.17 -4.61 -10.03
CA GLU A 44 15.01 -3.73 -10.84
C GLU A 44 14.14 -2.74 -11.64
N GLN A 45 13.04 -3.20 -12.23
CA GLN A 45 12.10 -2.30 -12.92
C GLN A 45 11.41 -1.34 -11.94
N VAL A 46 10.92 -1.84 -10.81
CA VAL A 46 10.33 -0.98 -9.77
C VAL A 46 11.35 0.04 -9.27
N ARG A 47 12.61 -0.35 -9.07
CA ARG A 47 13.66 0.56 -8.60
C ARG A 47 13.96 1.66 -9.63
N LYS A 48 13.95 1.35 -10.93
CA LYS A 48 14.12 2.35 -12.00
C LYS A 48 12.99 3.38 -12.03
N GLU A 49 11.75 2.94 -11.81
CA GLU A 49 10.59 3.85 -11.71
C GLU A 49 10.61 4.65 -10.40
N VAL A 50 11.16 4.08 -9.32
CA VAL A 50 11.22 4.71 -7.98
C VAL A 50 12.42 5.63 -7.79
N GLU A 51 13.57 5.41 -8.46
CA GLU A 51 14.73 6.33 -8.41
C GLU A 51 14.41 7.72 -8.99
N SER A 52 13.36 7.84 -9.81
CA SER A 52 12.79 9.13 -10.24
C SER A 52 11.75 9.72 -9.27
N ALA A 53 11.35 8.98 -8.24
CA ALA A 53 10.34 9.37 -7.28
C ALA A 53 10.97 9.67 -5.93
N ASP A 54 11.48 10.90 -5.78
CA ASP A 54 11.80 11.49 -4.48
C ASP A 54 10.52 11.58 -3.63
N PHE A 55 10.17 10.48 -2.95
CA PHE A 55 9.08 10.49 -2.00
C PHE A 55 9.58 11.12 -0.69
N ASP A 56 9.29 12.41 -0.53
CA ASP A 56 9.70 13.20 0.63
C ASP A 56 9.25 12.55 1.95
N ILE A 57 10.20 12.50 2.90
CA ILE A 57 9.96 11.96 4.24
C ILE A 57 8.90 12.75 5.00
N GLU A 58 8.72 14.04 4.72
CA GLU A 58 7.65 14.83 5.32
C GLU A 58 6.27 14.43 4.77
N ASN A 59 6.17 14.15 3.46
CA ASN A 59 4.95 13.57 2.88
C ASN A 59 4.66 12.19 3.48
N PHE A 60 5.71 11.38 3.70
CA PHE A 60 5.56 10.08 4.37
C PHE A 60 4.92 10.23 5.76
N LYS A 61 5.46 11.13 6.60
CA LYS A 61 4.96 11.35 7.96
C LYS A 61 3.54 11.91 7.99
N LYS A 62 3.19 12.74 7.00
CA LYS A 62 1.88 13.41 6.96
C LYS A 62 0.78 12.52 6.39
N GLU A 63 1.04 11.87 5.26
CA GLU A 63 -0.01 11.21 4.47
C GLU A 63 -0.23 9.76 4.88
N ILE A 64 0.86 9.01 5.07
CA ILE A 64 0.79 7.56 5.25
C ILE A 64 0.01 7.15 6.49
N PRO A 65 0.19 7.78 7.68
CA PRO A 65 -0.59 7.40 8.85
C PRO A 65 -2.09 7.56 8.66
N ALA A 66 -2.52 8.61 7.94
CA ALA A 66 -3.94 8.84 7.65
C ALA A 66 -4.49 7.75 6.73
N LEU A 67 -3.74 7.38 5.69
CA LEU A 67 -4.14 6.30 4.77
C LEU A 67 -4.16 4.93 5.44
N VAL A 68 -3.20 4.62 6.32
CA VAL A 68 -3.20 3.38 7.12
C VAL A 68 -4.43 3.32 8.02
N LEU A 69 -4.81 4.45 8.63
CA LEU A 69 -6.05 4.54 9.41
C LEU A 69 -7.29 4.30 8.55
N SER A 70 -7.34 4.82 7.32
CA SER A 70 -8.45 4.52 6.39
C SER A 70 -8.57 3.02 6.16
N ILE A 71 -7.47 2.33 5.87
CA ILE A 71 -7.43 0.87 5.68
C ILE A 71 -7.93 0.15 6.94
N GLU A 72 -7.50 0.58 8.14
CA GLU A 72 -7.94 0.00 9.42
C GLU A 72 -9.45 0.13 9.64
N HIS A 73 -10.07 1.17 9.10
CA HIS A 73 -11.52 1.37 9.13
C HIS A 73 -12.25 0.81 7.90
N PHE A 74 -11.58 -0.02 7.08
CA PHE A 74 -12.12 -0.59 5.84
C PHE A 74 -12.57 0.48 4.82
N ILE A 75 -11.91 1.63 4.82
CA ILE A 75 -12.11 2.73 3.89
C ILE A 75 -10.97 2.72 2.88
N THR A 76 -11.32 2.85 1.61
CA THR A 76 -10.34 2.92 0.52
C THR A 76 -9.39 4.12 0.72
N PRO A 77 -8.06 3.92 0.70
CA PRO A 77 -7.10 4.99 0.94
C PRO A 77 -6.81 5.86 -0.30
N ASN A 78 -7.84 6.26 -1.07
CA ASN A 78 -7.63 7.00 -2.32
C ASN A 78 -7.43 8.52 -2.15
N GLU A 79 -7.74 9.07 -0.97
CA GLU A 79 -7.72 10.51 -0.72
C GLU A 79 -7.08 10.86 0.62
N ILE A 80 -6.42 12.01 0.67
CA ILE A 80 -6.01 12.67 1.90
C ILE A 80 -7.04 13.74 2.23
N ILE A 81 -7.70 13.60 3.38
CA ILE A 81 -8.74 14.50 3.85
C ILE A 81 -8.13 15.47 4.87
N ASP A 82 -8.20 16.77 4.60
CA ASP A 82 -7.92 17.82 5.58
C ASP A 82 -9.24 18.30 6.19
N ILE A 83 -9.49 17.90 7.43
CA ILE A 83 -10.73 18.21 8.15
C ILE A 83 -10.82 19.70 8.50
N TYR A 84 -9.67 20.36 8.71
CA TYR A 84 -9.64 21.77 9.12
C TYR A 84 -9.91 22.69 7.93
N GLU A 85 -9.30 22.39 6.79
CA GLU A 85 -9.48 23.14 5.56
C GLU A 85 -10.73 22.70 4.78
N ARG A 86 -11.35 21.57 5.16
CA ARG A 86 -12.47 20.93 4.46
C ARG A 86 -12.15 20.65 3.00
N THR A 87 -10.90 20.33 2.75
CA THR A 87 -10.38 19.98 1.42
C THR A 87 -10.03 18.51 1.40
N ASN A 88 -10.05 17.92 0.21
CA ASN A 88 -9.46 16.63 -0.07
C ASN A 88 -8.53 16.75 -1.26
N LYS A 89 -7.56 15.86 -1.34
CA LYS A 89 -6.71 15.69 -2.52
C LYS A 89 -6.53 14.22 -2.83
N PRO A 90 -6.35 13.85 -4.12
CA PRO A 90 -5.98 12.49 -4.48
C PRO A 90 -4.68 12.09 -3.76
N ALA A 91 -4.66 10.88 -3.21
CA ALA A 91 -3.46 10.31 -2.61
C ALA A 91 -2.51 9.84 -3.71
N ASN A 92 -1.23 10.20 -3.65
CA ASN A 92 -0.24 9.73 -4.62
C ASN A 92 -0.17 8.19 -4.60
N LEU A 93 0.04 7.57 -5.76
CA LEU A 93 0.28 6.13 -5.92
C LEU A 93 1.27 5.56 -4.88
N ILE A 94 2.40 6.23 -4.67
CA ILE A 94 3.43 5.82 -3.72
C ILE A 94 2.89 5.88 -2.29
N SER A 95 2.10 6.91 -1.96
CA SER A 95 1.46 7.02 -0.65
C SER A 95 0.49 5.85 -0.39
N ILE A 96 -0.31 5.49 -1.39
CA ILE A 96 -1.27 4.39 -1.33
C ILE A 96 -0.55 3.05 -1.12
N LEU A 97 0.49 2.78 -1.90
CA LEU A 97 1.27 1.54 -1.82
C LEU A 97 2.00 1.43 -0.47
N ASN A 98 2.62 2.51 0.00
CA ASN A 98 3.28 2.55 1.30
C ASN A 98 2.29 2.32 2.45
N ALA A 99 1.08 2.89 2.37
CA ALA A 99 0.04 2.65 3.37
C ALA A 99 -0.41 1.19 3.39
N GLY A 100 -0.66 0.59 2.21
CA GLY A 100 -1.00 -0.83 2.09
C GLY A 100 0.09 -1.73 2.67
N TRP A 101 1.36 -1.44 2.37
CA TRP A 101 2.50 -2.20 2.86
C TRP A 101 2.66 -2.09 4.39
N ILE A 102 2.61 -0.88 4.94
CA ILE A 102 2.70 -0.68 6.40
C ILE A 102 1.55 -1.35 7.12
N PHE A 103 0.33 -1.23 6.60
CA PHE A 103 -0.82 -1.91 7.18
C PHE A 103 -0.62 -3.43 7.17
N TYR A 104 -0.19 -4.00 6.05
CA TYR A 104 0.10 -5.42 5.96
C TYR A 104 1.16 -5.87 6.96
N LEU A 105 2.23 -5.09 7.15
CA LEU A 105 3.31 -5.45 8.06
C LEU A 105 2.94 -5.30 9.55
N THR A 106 2.09 -4.33 9.90
CA THR A 106 1.89 -3.94 11.30
C THR A 106 0.50 -4.28 11.85
N ARG A 107 -0.49 -4.55 10.99
CA ARG A 107 -1.91 -4.69 11.37
C ARG A 107 -2.60 -5.92 10.79
N LYS A 108 -1.98 -6.73 9.93
CA LYS A 108 -2.66 -7.88 9.28
C LYS A 108 -3.16 -8.91 10.29
N GLU A 109 -2.44 -9.15 11.39
CA GLU A 109 -2.84 -10.10 12.42
C GLU A 109 -4.13 -9.64 13.10
N LYS A 110 -4.20 -8.34 13.45
CA LYS A 110 -5.41 -7.71 13.99
C LYS A 110 -6.59 -7.79 13.02
N LEU A 111 -6.32 -7.65 11.71
CA LEU A 111 -7.34 -7.82 10.68
C LEU A 111 -7.88 -9.26 10.66
N PHE A 112 -7.01 -10.27 10.71
CA PHE A 112 -7.44 -11.68 10.77
C PHE A 112 -8.25 -12.00 12.03
N GLU A 113 -7.84 -11.47 13.18
CA GLU A 113 -8.56 -11.62 14.44
C GLU A 113 -9.96 -10.98 14.39
N ASN A 114 -10.06 -9.75 13.87
CA ASN A 114 -11.32 -9.01 13.75
C ASN A 114 -12.33 -9.73 12.86
N LEU A 115 -11.85 -10.35 11.77
CA LEU A 115 -12.70 -11.06 10.81
C LEU A 115 -13.00 -12.50 11.25
N LYS A 116 -12.42 -12.97 12.37
CA LYS A 116 -12.63 -14.29 12.99
C LYS A 116 -12.39 -15.47 12.04
N ASP A 117 -11.66 -15.27 10.95
CA ASP A 117 -11.35 -16.31 9.98
C ASP A 117 -9.87 -16.67 10.07
N ASN A 118 -9.60 -17.69 10.87
CA ASN A 118 -8.23 -18.17 11.14
C ASN A 118 -7.80 -19.30 10.21
N THR A 119 -8.65 -19.69 9.25
CA THR A 119 -8.29 -20.70 8.25
C THR A 119 -7.26 -20.13 7.27
N LEU A 120 -6.44 -20.99 6.66
CA LEU A 120 -5.49 -20.56 5.64
C LEU A 120 -6.20 -19.90 4.45
N GLU A 121 -7.29 -20.52 3.99
CA GLU A 121 -8.13 -20.02 2.90
C GLU A 121 -8.77 -18.66 3.23
N GLY A 122 -9.26 -18.49 4.46
CA GLY A 122 -9.78 -17.24 4.97
C GLY A 122 -8.73 -16.13 4.98
N LYS A 123 -7.54 -16.40 5.50
CA LYS A 123 -6.42 -15.44 5.50
C LYS A 123 -6.02 -15.02 4.08
N LEU A 124 -5.94 -15.98 3.15
CA LEU A 124 -5.66 -15.68 1.74
C LEU A 124 -6.76 -14.81 1.11
N THR A 125 -8.02 -15.10 1.41
CA THR A 125 -9.16 -14.29 0.95
C THR A 125 -9.09 -12.87 1.49
N ILE A 126 -8.77 -12.70 2.78
CA ILE A 126 -8.61 -11.39 3.41
C ILE A 126 -7.48 -10.59 2.76
N ILE A 127 -6.34 -11.23 2.50
CA ILE A 127 -5.21 -10.58 1.79
C ILE A 127 -5.62 -10.18 0.37
N SER A 128 -6.33 -11.06 -0.35
CA SER A 128 -6.84 -10.73 -1.68
C SER A 128 -7.77 -9.51 -1.63
N LYS A 129 -8.63 -9.41 -0.62
CA LYS A 129 -9.54 -8.26 -0.46
C LYS A 129 -8.82 -6.98 -0.09
N LEU A 130 -7.75 -7.07 0.72
CA LEU A 130 -6.88 -5.92 0.96
C LEU A 130 -6.25 -5.44 -0.35
N ASN A 131 -5.71 -6.36 -1.16
CA ASN A 131 -5.13 -6.01 -2.46
C ASN A 131 -6.15 -5.41 -3.42
N ASP A 132 -7.37 -5.97 -3.51
CA ASP A 132 -8.47 -5.41 -4.30
C ASP A 132 -8.77 -3.95 -3.87
N MET A 133 -8.77 -3.67 -2.57
CA MET A 133 -9.00 -2.33 -2.03
C MET A 133 -7.86 -1.37 -2.37
N ILE A 134 -6.59 -1.81 -2.30
CA ILE A 134 -5.43 -1.00 -2.69
C ILE A 134 -5.46 -0.69 -4.19
N LEU A 135 -5.75 -1.69 -5.03
CA LEU A 135 -5.92 -1.47 -6.47
C LEU A 135 -7.06 -0.48 -6.74
N LYS A 136 -8.18 -0.62 -6.03
CA LYS A 136 -9.29 0.32 -6.17
C LYS A 136 -8.93 1.73 -5.74
N ALA A 137 -8.08 1.87 -4.72
CA ALA A 137 -7.60 3.16 -4.27
C ALA A 137 -6.78 3.88 -5.34
N ILE A 138 -5.93 3.15 -6.04
CA ILE A 138 -5.12 3.67 -7.15
C ILE A 138 -6.03 4.17 -8.27
N GLU A 139 -6.99 3.35 -8.70
CA GLU A 139 -7.95 3.75 -9.75
C GLU A 139 -8.73 5.01 -9.38
N LEU A 140 -9.25 5.07 -8.15
CA LEU A 140 -10.05 6.21 -7.69
C LEU A 140 -9.21 7.48 -7.54
N SER A 141 -7.96 7.36 -7.08
CA SER A 141 -7.05 8.49 -6.97
C SER A 141 -6.72 9.08 -8.34
N GLN A 142 -6.38 8.22 -9.32
CA GLN A 142 -6.14 8.65 -10.70
C GLN A 142 -7.37 9.31 -11.32
N ALA A 143 -8.57 8.75 -11.09
CA ALA A 143 -9.81 9.35 -11.59
C ALA A 143 -10.06 10.74 -11.00
N HIS A 144 -9.78 10.93 -9.70
CA HIS A 144 -9.88 12.23 -9.04
C HIS A 144 -8.85 13.22 -9.61
N GLU A 145 -7.59 12.81 -9.78
CA GLU A 145 -6.55 13.65 -10.38
C GLU A 145 -6.92 14.11 -11.80
N MET A 146 -7.41 13.21 -12.64
CA MET A 146 -7.90 13.55 -13.99
C MET A 146 -9.07 14.53 -13.95
N TRP A 147 -9.97 14.40 -12.97
CA TRP A 147 -11.11 15.31 -12.83
C TRP A 147 -10.68 16.72 -12.45
N LEU A 148 -9.70 16.87 -11.54
CA LEU A 148 -9.13 18.17 -11.18
C LEU A 148 -8.48 18.84 -12.39
N GLN A 149 -7.67 18.10 -13.16
CA GLN A 149 -7.06 18.62 -14.39
C GLN A 149 -8.13 19.12 -15.38
N TYR A 150 -9.22 18.38 -15.57
CA TYR A 150 -10.29 18.78 -16.48
C TYR A 150 -11.00 20.07 -16.06
N ILE A 151 -11.22 20.27 -14.76
CA ILE A 151 -11.81 21.51 -14.22
C ILE A 151 -10.87 22.70 -14.49
N ASP A 152 -9.58 22.55 -14.19
CA ASP A 152 -8.59 23.60 -14.39
C ASP A 152 -8.49 24.03 -15.87
N PHE A 153 -8.55 23.07 -16.81
CA PHE A 153 -8.60 23.37 -18.25
C PHE A 153 -9.89 24.10 -18.70
N GLY A 154 -11.02 23.89 -18.01
CA GLY A 154 -12.28 24.56 -18.34
C GLY A 154 -12.27 26.04 -17.96
N ASP A 155 -11.63 26.38 -16.85
CA ASP A 155 -11.52 27.75 -16.36
C ASP A 155 -10.54 28.59 -17.20
N GLU A 156 -9.44 28.02 -17.70
CA GLU A 156 -8.48 28.72 -18.57
C GLU A 156 -9.01 29.08 -19.96
N ASN A 157 -10.09 28.44 -20.42
CA ASN A 157 -10.72 28.69 -21.73
C ASN A 157 -11.99 29.54 -21.65
N SER A 158 -12.24 30.16 -20.50
CA SER A 158 -13.45 30.96 -20.20
C SER A 158 -13.26 32.48 -20.27
N ASP A 159 -12.06 32.96 -20.62
CA ASP A 159 -11.73 34.37 -20.90
C ASP A 159 -11.81 34.74 -22.40
#